data_AF-A0A4Q6JDJ2-F1
#
_entry.id   AF-A0A4Q6JDJ2-F1
#
_cell.length_a   1.000
_cell.length_b   1.000
_cell.length_c   1.000
_cell.angle_alpha   90.00
_cell.angle_beta   90.00
_cell.angle_gamma   90.00
#
_symmetry.space_group_name_H-M   'P 1'
#
loop_
_entity.id
_entity.type
_entity.pdbx_description
1 polymer ?
#
loop_
_entity_poly.entity_id
_entity_poly.type
_entity_poly.pdbx_seq_one_letter_code
_entity_poly.pdbx_strand_id
1 'polypeptide(L)'
;MSNLKAFASVRTRYYKADKAFIVLDHSNPSRNGFTCSVNVNPKFSHNNLGLYSKGCKNGAEALNQACARYKLVTGKKVRKDFNLLFEHIVILSEHQYVKIEKKYGEKKAKQLLIHYLRKYAVQIKNEFGFEPIGIDLHLDEGRYEGGRFVRNIHAHAFFLTMTL
;
A
#
# COMPACT_ATOMS: atom_id res chain seq x y z
N MET A 1 -29.12 -2.71 16.71
CA MET A 1 -27.97 -2.37 15.85
C MET A 1 -27.17 -3.65 15.63
N SER A 2 -26.97 -4.08 14.38
CA SER A 2 -26.18 -5.28 14.11
C SER A 2 -24.73 -5.07 14.58
N ASN A 3 -24.18 -6.08 15.25
CA ASN A 3 -22.82 -6.07 15.74
C ASN A 3 -21.89 -6.24 14.54
N LEU A 4 -21.60 -5.14 13.82
CA LEU A 4 -20.70 -5.17 12.67
C LEU A 4 -19.35 -5.70 13.12
N LYS A 5 -19.01 -6.90 12.64
CA LYS A 5 -17.76 -7.59 13.00
C LYS A 5 -16.58 -6.80 12.46
N ALA A 6 -15.57 -6.63 13.31
CA ALA A 6 -14.30 -6.05 12.92
C ALA A 6 -13.52 -7.07 12.07
N PHE A 7 -13.20 -6.70 10.84
CA PHE A 7 -12.38 -7.50 9.96
C PHE A 7 -11.21 -6.68 9.40
N ALA A 8 -10.07 -7.35 9.32
CA ALA A 8 -9.00 -7.02 8.42
C ALA A 8 -8.84 -8.19 7.46
N SER A 9 -8.58 -7.91 6.19
CA SER A 9 -8.26 -8.94 5.21
C SER A 9 -7.04 -8.53 4.42
N VAL A 10 -6.25 -9.51 3.99
CA VAL A 10 -5.12 -9.29 3.10
C VAL A 10 -5.38 -10.05 1.81
N ARG A 11 -5.38 -9.32 0.69
CA ARG A 11 -5.30 -9.93 -0.64
C ARG A 11 -3.87 -9.77 -1.15
N THR A 12 -3.28 -10.86 -1.60
CA THR A 12 -1.90 -10.84 -2.09
C THR A 12 -1.82 -11.12 -3.58
N ARG A 13 -0.80 -10.56 -4.25
CA ARG A 13 -0.54 -10.83 -5.66
C ARG A 13 0.93 -10.63 -6.03
N TYR A 14 1.45 -11.53 -6.87
CA TYR A 14 2.76 -11.40 -7.49
C TYR A 14 2.68 -10.73 -8.85
N TYR A 15 3.69 -9.93 -9.18
CA TYR A 15 3.82 -9.25 -10.47
C TYR A 15 5.22 -9.41 -11.04
N LYS A 16 5.28 -9.65 -12.36
CA LYS A 16 6.50 -9.48 -13.15
C LYS A 16 6.80 -8.00 -13.36
N ALA A 17 7.99 -7.68 -13.84
CA ALA A 17 8.51 -6.31 -13.88
C ALA A 17 7.59 -5.31 -14.60
N ASP A 18 7.07 -5.66 -15.78
CA ASP A 18 6.16 -4.80 -16.55
C ASP A 18 4.88 -4.44 -15.76
N LYS A 19 4.26 -5.44 -15.12
CA LYS A 19 3.05 -5.24 -14.32
C LYS A 19 3.32 -4.60 -12.96
N ALA A 20 4.52 -4.79 -12.41
CA ALA A 20 4.94 -4.19 -11.15
C ALA A 20 4.92 -2.66 -11.24
N PHE A 21 5.47 -2.08 -12.31
CA PHE A 21 5.45 -0.61 -12.46
C PHE A 21 4.05 -0.05 -12.69
N ILE A 22 3.18 -0.79 -13.40
CA ILE A 22 1.78 -0.39 -13.61
C ILE A 22 1.02 -0.35 -12.27
N VAL A 23 1.18 -1.36 -11.41
CA VAL A 23 0.49 -1.37 -10.11
C VAL A 23 1.04 -0.30 -9.16
N LEU A 24 2.35 -0.03 -9.19
CA LEU A 24 2.97 1.03 -8.38
C LEU A 24 2.55 2.44 -8.83
N ASP A 25 2.29 2.64 -10.13
CA ASP A 25 1.70 3.87 -10.65
C ASP A 25 0.24 4.01 -10.18
N HIS A 26 -0.52 2.91 -10.24
CA HIS A 26 -1.92 2.87 -9.82
C HIS A 26 -2.13 3.15 -8.34
N SER A 27 -1.28 2.58 -7.49
CA SER A 27 -1.34 2.79 -6.05
C SER A 27 -0.75 4.12 -5.60
N ASN A 28 -0.18 4.92 -6.51
CA ASN A 28 0.48 6.15 -6.11
C ASN A 28 -0.53 7.09 -5.44
N PRO A 29 -0.33 7.46 -4.16
CA PRO A 29 -1.27 8.23 -3.36
C PRO A 29 -1.51 9.63 -3.93
N SER A 30 -0.56 10.14 -4.72
CA SER A 30 -0.64 11.45 -5.38
C SER A 30 -1.61 11.47 -6.56
N ARG A 31 -2.08 10.30 -7.03
CA ARG A 31 -3.02 10.14 -8.15
C ARG A 31 -2.60 10.88 -9.43
N ASN A 32 -1.29 11.08 -9.61
CA ASN A 32 -0.69 11.74 -10.78
C ASN A 32 -0.19 10.74 -11.83
N GLY A 33 -0.52 9.47 -11.65
CA GLY A 33 -0.23 8.40 -12.60
C GLY A 33 -1.20 8.37 -13.78
N PHE A 34 -1.04 7.39 -14.64
CA PHE A 34 -1.83 7.24 -15.86
C PHE A 34 -3.10 6.39 -15.66
N THR A 35 -3.23 5.74 -14.49
CA THR A 35 -4.36 4.87 -14.19
C THR A 35 -5.34 5.55 -13.22
N CYS A 36 -6.62 5.60 -13.62
CA CYS A 36 -7.68 6.23 -12.83
C CYS A 36 -8.69 5.15 -12.41
N SER A 37 -8.77 4.87 -11.11
CA SER A 37 -9.85 4.03 -10.56
C SER A 37 -11.15 4.81 -10.52
N VAL A 38 -12.24 4.22 -11.03
CA VAL A 38 -13.60 4.80 -10.95
C VAL A 38 -14.12 4.91 -9.52
N ASN A 39 -13.49 4.21 -8.57
CA ASN A 39 -13.88 4.23 -7.16
C ASN A 39 -13.21 5.38 -6.38
N VAL A 40 -12.30 6.13 -7.01
CA VAL A 40 -11.63 7.28 -6.39
C VAL A 40 -12.61 8.45 -6.32
N ASN A 41 -12.68 9.05 -5.13
CA ASN A 41 -13.32 10.33 -4.90
C ASN A 41 -12.24 11.40 -4.66
N PRO A 42 -11.94 12.24 -5.67
CA PRO A 42 -10.81 13.19 -5.63
C PRO A 42 -10.83 14.15 -4.44
N LYS A 43 -12.02 14.42 -3.88
CA LYS A 43 -12.17 15.26 -2.69
C LYS A 43 -11.37 14.74 -1.49
N PHE A 44 -11.11 13.44 -1.44
CA PHE A 44 -10.43 12.79 -0.31
C PHE A 44 -8.97 12.42 -0.60
N SER A 45 -8.47 12.58 -1.84
CA SER A 45 -7.12 12.12 -2.21
C SER A 45 -6.00 12.81 -1.44
N HIS A 46 -6.22 14.02 -0.92
CA HIS A 46 -5.29 14.71 -0.01
C HIS A 46 -5.06 13.95 1.31
N ASN A 47 -5.91 12.98 1.65
CA ASN A 47 -5.77 12.16 2.84
C ASN A 47 -4.91 10.91 2.63
N ASN A 48 -4.64 10.53 1.39
CA ASN A 48 -3.76 9.41 1.08
C ASN A 48 -2.34 9.65 1.62
N LEU A 49 -1.57 8.58 1.76
CA LEU A 49 -0.18 8.69 2.21
C LEU A 49 0.69 7.62 1.56
N GLY A 50 1.85 8.04 1.07
CA GLY A 50 2.93 7.16 0.61
C GLY A 50 4.06 7.13 1.61
N LEU A 51 4.61 5.96 1.85
CA LEU A 51 5.82 5.76 2.64
C LEU A 51 6.77 4.84 1.88
N TYR A 52 7.95 5.35 1.54
CA TYR A 52 8.90 4.62 0.71
C TYR A 52 10.28 4.57 1.38
N SER A 53 11.17 3.77 0.78
CA SER A 53 12.59 3.77 1.12
C SER A 53 13.18 5.19 1.08
N LYS A 54 14.18 5.44 1.95
CA LYS A 54 14.81 6.76 2.07
C LYS A 54 15.33 7.25 0.72
N GLY A 55 14.88 8.44 0.31
CA GLY A 55 15.26 9.07 -0.95
C GLY A 55 14.28 8.85 -2.10
N CYS A 56 13.31 7.94 -1.95
CA CYS A 56 12.29 7.68 -2.97
C CYS A 56 11.04 8.54 -2.75
N LYS A 57 10.47 9.02 -3.85
CA LYS A 57 9.22 9.80 -3.86
C LYS A 57 7.98 8.95 -4.13
N ASN A 58 8.16 7.77 -4.72
CA ASN A 58 7.09 6.85 -5.11
C ASN A 58 7.57 5.39 -5.09
N GLY A 59 6.64 4.47 -5.28
CA GLY A 59 6.91 3.04 -5.29
C GLY A 59 7.82 2.58 -6.44
N ALA A 60 7.75 3.22 -7.62
CA ALA A 60 8.59 2.89 -8.77
C ALA A 60 10.07 3.23 -8.53
N GLU A 61 10.36 4.40 -7.97
CA GLU A 61 11.70 4.79 -7.53
C GLU A 61 12.22 3.81 -6.46
N ALA A 62 11.37 3.43 -5.50
CA ALA A 62 11.73 2.48 -4.45
C ALA A 62 12.06 1.08 -5.00
N LEU A 63 11.28 0.60 -5.97
CA LEU A 63 11.55 -0.67 -6.64
C LEU A 63 12.86 -0.63 -7.42
N ASN A 64 13.11 0.45 -8.17
CA ASN A 64 14.37 0.63 -8.90
C ASN A 64 15.57 0.64 -7.96
N GLN A 65 15.48 1.36 -6.84
CA GLN A 65 16.53 1.40 -5.82
C GLN A 65 16.76 0.02 -5.19
N ALA A 66 15.68 -0.73 -4.91
CA ALA A 66 15.78 -2.08 -4.37
C ALA A 66 16.46 -3.05 -5.36
N CYS A 67 16.10 -3.00 -6.65
CA CYS A 67 16.76 -3.76 -7.71
C CYS A 67 18.23 -3.40 -7.88
N ALA A 68 18.58 -2.11 -7.78
CA ALA A 68 19.97 -1.66 -7.84
C ALA A 68 20.78 -2.20 -6.65
N ARG A 69 20.22 -2.15 -5.44
CA ARG A 69 20.83 -2.74 -4.24
C ARG A 69 21.01 -4.26 -4.37
N TYR A 70 20.00 -4.97 -4.88
CA TYR A 70 20.11 -6.42 -5.16
C TYR A 70 21.32 -6.73 -6.04
N LYS A 71 21.49 -5.98 -7.14
CA LYS A 71 22.61 -6.17 -8.06
C LYS A 71 23.95 -5.87 -7.39
N LEU A 72 24.00 -4.84 -6.54
CA LEU A 72 25.21 -4.47 -5.82
C LEU A 72 25.63 -5.56 -4.81
N VAL A 73 24.68 -6.14 -4.08
CA VAL A 73 24.95 -7.17 -3.07
C VAL A 73 25.26 -8.53 -3.69
N THR A 74 24.56 -8.91 -4.76
CA THR A 74 24.64 -10.27 -5.33
C THR A 74 25.52 -10.39 -6.57
N GLY A 75 25.90 -9.27 -7.19
CA GLY A 75 26.53 -9.23 -8.51
C GLY A 75 25.58 -9.60 -9.67
N LYS A 76 24.31 -9.90 -9.40
CA LYS A 76 23.36 -10.43 -10.40
C LYS A 76 22.25 -9.42 -10.68
N LYS A 77 21.87 -9.31 -11.97
CA LYS A 77 20.64 -8.60 -12.34
C LYS A 77 19.42 -9.47 -12.00
N VAL A 78 18.30 -8.81 -11.70
CA VAL A 78 17.00 -9.48 -11.61
C VAL A 78 16.68 -10.11 -12.96
N ARG A 79 16.24 -11.38 -12.95
CA ARG A 79 15.78 -12.05 -14.16
C ARG A 79 14.42 -11.50 -14.61
N LYS A 80 14.23 -11.39 -15.91
CA LYS A 80 12.98 -10.88 -16.52
C LYS A 80 11.73 -11.71 -16.19
N ASP A 81 11.90 -12.98 -15.85
CA ASP A 81 10.82 -13.92 -15.61
C ASP A 81 10.48 -14.12 -14.12
N PHE A 82 11.19 -13.44 -13.22
CA PHE A 82 10.88 -13.45 -11.80
C PHE A 82 9.59 -12.68 -11.49
N ASN A 83 8.85 -13.20 -10.52
CA ASN A 83 7.89 -12.40 -9.77
C ASN A 83 8.69 -11.35 -9.02
N LEU A 84 8.75 -10.12 -9.54
CA LEU A 84 9.60 -9.07 -9.01
C LEU A 84 8.98 -8.44 -7.76
N LEU A 85 7.69 -8.14 -7.85
CA LEU A 85 6.95 -7.42 -6.82
C LEU A 85 5.91 -8.35 -6.20
N PHE A 86 5.81 -8.32 -4.88
CA PHE A 86 4.74 -8.95 -4.13
C PHE A 86 3.93 -7.86 -3.43
N GLU A 87 2.66 -7.77 -3.76
CA GLU A 87 1.73 -6.80 -3.20
C GLU A 87 0.86 -7.48 -2.16
N HIS A 88 0.73 -6.85 -1.00
CA HIS A 88 -0.28 -7.15 0.00
C HIS A 88 -1.24 -5.96 0.09
N ILE A 89 -2.47 -6.14 -0.38
CA ILE A 89 -3.56 -5.18 -0.18
C ILE A 89 -4.20 -5.47 1.18
N VAL A 90 -3.87 -4.66 2.17
CA VAL A 90 -4.41 -4.72 3.53
C VAL A 90 -5.68 -3.90 3.58
N ILE A 91 -6.82 -4.55 3.77
CA ILE A 91 -8.16 -3.93 3.74
C ILE A 91 -8.72 -3.90 5.16
N LEU A 92 -9.26 -2.76 5.56
CA LEU A 92 -9.76 -2.49 6.90
C LEU A 92 -11.23 -2.12 6.89
N SER A 93 -11.92 -2.54 7.94
CA SER A 93 -13.33 -2.19 8.16
C SER A 93 -13.50 -0.67 8.35
N GLU A 94 -14.26 -0.02 7.45
CA GLU A 94 -14.53 1.43 7.50
C GLU A 94 -15.09 1.88 8.85
N HIS A 95 -16.08 1.15 9.37
CA HIS A 95 -16.73 1.50 10.63
C HIS A 95 -15.76 1.47 11.84
N GLN A 96 -14.71 0.65 11.80
CA GLN A 96 -13.68 0.63 12.86
C GLN A 96 -12.73 1.80 12.70
N TYR A 97 -12.32 2.09 11.47
CA TYR A 97 -11.47 3.24 11.19
C TYR A 97 -12.14 4.55 11.60
N VAL A 98 -13.43 4.71 11.30
CA VAL A 98 -14.25 5.86 11.75
C VAL A 98 -14.28 5.99 13.28
N LYS A 99 -14.33 4.88 14.03
CA LYS A 99 -14.27 4.94 15.50
C LYS A 99 -12.92 5.48 15.98
N ILE A 100 -11.83 5.10 15.32
CA ILE A 100 -10.48 5.59 15.62
C ILE A 100 -10.38 7.09 15.30
N GLU A 101 -10.91 7.53 14.15
CA GLU A 101 -10.97 8.95 13.78
C GLU A 101 -11.80 9.76 14.78
N LYS A 102 -12.98 9.28 15.19
CA LYS A 102 -13.81 9.95 16.21
C LYS A 102 -13.11 10.06 17.55
N LYS A 103 -12.31 9.05 17.93
CA LYS A 103 -11.62 9.02 19.22
C LYS A 103 -10.37 9.89 19.26
N TYR A 104 -9.61 9.96 18.17
CA TYR A 104 -8.27 10.57 18.18
C TYR A 104 -8.09 11.72 17.17
N GLY A 105 -9.07 11.97 16.32
CA GLY A 105 -8.98 12.87 15.17
C GLY A 105 -8.31 12.21 13.96
N GLU A 106 -8.63 12.71 12.75
CA GLU A 106 -8.19 12.15 11.46
C GLU A 106 -6.67 12.03 11.35
N LYS A 107 -5.94 13.11 11.72
CA LYS A 107 -4.47 13.15 11.65
C LYS A 107 -3.84 12.05 12.50
N LYS A 108 -4.33 11.85 13.73
CA LYS A 108 -3.78 10.85 14.65
C LYS A 108 -4.17 9.43 14.24
N ALA A 109 -5.41 9.23 13.76
CA ALA A 109 -5.87 7.95 13.24
C ALA A 109 -4.99 7.49 12.06
N LYS A 110 -4.72 8.39 11.11
CA LYS A 110 -3.81 8.13 9.97
C LYS A 110 -2.40 7.76 10.42
N GLN A 111 -1.83 8.50 11.36
CA GLN A 111 -0.50 8.21 11.91
C GLN A 111 -0.42 6.84 12.61
N LEU A 112 -1.45 6.50 13.40
CA LEU A 112 -1.54 5.19 14.06
C LEU A 112 -1.62 4.06 13.04
N LEU A 113 -2.47 4.20 12.02
CA LEU A 113 -2.62 3.19 10.98
C LEU A 113 -1.29 2.95 10.25
N ILE A 114 -0.61 4.01 9.82
CA ILE A 114 0.69 3.90 9.14
C ILE A 114 1.75 3.26 10.02
N HIS A 115 1.78 3.58 11.31
CA HIS A 115 2.68 2.92 12.26
C HIS A 115 2.46 1.40 12.30
N TYR A 116 1.21 0.95 12.35
CA TYR A 116 0.90 -0.48 12.35
C TYR A 116 1.16 -1.15 10.99
N LEU A 117 0.93 -0.46 9.87
CA LEU A 117 1.27 -0.97 8.54
C LEU A 117 2.79 -1.14 8.38
N ARG A 118 3.60 -0.24 8.94
CA ARG A 118 5.06 -0.40 8.99
C ARG A 118 5.48 -1.61 9.81
N LYS A 119 4.88 -1.79 10.99
CA LYS A 119 5.14 -2.98 11.82
C LYS A 119 4.78 -4.26 11.07
N TYR A 120 3.63 -4.27 10.40
CA TYR A 120 3.21 -5.38 9.54
C TYR A 120 4.24 -5.68 8.44
N ALA A 121 4.70 -4.67 7.70
CA ALA A 121 5.71 -4.86 6.66
C ALA A 121 7.04 -5.42 7.20
N VAL A 122 7.48 -4.94 8.39
CA VAL A 122 8.68 -5.47 9.07
C VAL A 122 8.47 -6.92 9.51
N GLN A 123 7.29 -7.29 10.00
CA GLN A 123 6.98 -8.67 10.36
C GLN A 123 7.03 -9.61 9.15
N ILE A 124 6.44 -9.19 8.01
CA ILE A 124 6.50 -9.96 6.76
C ILE A 124 7.95 -10.16 6.30
N LYS A 125 8.80 -9.12 6.42
CA LYS A 125 10.23 -9.24 6.14
C LYS A 125 10.91 -10.27 7.04
N ASN A 126 10.70 -10.17 8.35
CA ASN A 126 11.40 -11.01 9.32
C ASN A 126 10.98 -12.47 9.20
N GLU A 127 9.72 -12.73 8.89
CA GLU A 127 9.17 -14.09 8.76
C GLU A 127 9.53 -14.74 7.41
N PHE A 128 9.42 -13.98 6.32
CA PHE A 128 9.47 -14.56 4.96
C PHE A 128 10.63 -14.05 4.08
N GLY A 129 11.41 -13.08 4.56
CA GLY A 129 12.55 -12.53 3.82
C GLY A 129 12.18 -11.58 2.67
N PHE A 130 10.90 -11.21 2.52
CA PHE A 130 10.44 -10.24 1.53
C PHE A 130 10.85 -8.82 1.93
N GLU A 131 11.62 -8.13 1.08
CA GLU A 131 12.08 -6.78 1.41
C GLU A 131 10.97 -5.74 1.16
N PRO A 132 10.53 -4.98 2.18
CA PRO A 132 9.52 -3.95 2.00
C PRO A 132 10.11 -2.75 1.24
N ILE A 133 9.45 -2.35 0.15
CA ILE A 133 9.88 -1.21 -0.67
C ILE A 133 9.03 0.04 -0.41
N GLY A 134 7.76 -0.14 -0.01
CA GLY A 134 6.87 0.96 0.31
C GLY A 134 5.47 0.55 0.74
N ILE A 135 4.71 1.54 1.21
CA ILE A 135 3.31 1.44 1.62
C ILE A 135 2.55 2.63 1.02
N ASP A 136 1.45 2.36 0.32
CA ASP A 136 0.50 3.36 -0.16
C ASP A 136 -0.84 3.18 0.55
N LEU A 137 -1.22 4.14 1.39
CA LEU A 137 -2.51 4.18 2.08
C LEU A 137 -3.51 4.99 1.27
N HIS A 138 -4.64 4.36 0.92
CA HIS A 138 -5.77 4.98 0.26
C HIS A 138 -6.93 5.21 1.21
N LEU A 139 -7.36 6.47 1.31
CA LEU A 139 -8.52 6.92 2.07
C LEU A 139 -9.57 7.60 1.18
N ASP A 140 -9.34 7.61 -0.13
CA ASP A 140 -10.13 8.30 -1.14
C ASP A 140 -10.99 7.40 -2.00
N GLU A 141 -10.85 6.08 -1.87
CA GLU A 141 -11.66 5.13 -2.61
C GLU A 141 -12.92 4.72 -1.85
N GLY A 142 -13.94 4.28 -2.58
CA GLY A 142 -15.18 3.82 -1.98
C GLY A 142 -16.33 3.74 -2.96
N ARG A 143 -17.55 3.75 -2.42
CA ARG A 143 -18.79 3.80 -3.20
C ARG A 143 -19.85 4.60 -2.45
N TYR A 144 -20.82 5.13 -3.17
CA TYR A 144 -21.99 5.77 -2.56
C TYR A 144 -23.06 4.74 -2.22
N GLU A 145 -23.54 4.78 -0.98
CA GLU A 145 -24.66 3.98 -0.49
C GLU A 145 -25.68 4.94 0.15
N GLY A 146 -26.88 5.04 -0.44
CA GLY A 146 -27.93 5.94 0.08
C GLY A 146 -27.49 7.41 0.20
N GLY A 147 -26.69 7.90 -0.77
CA GLY A 147 -26.15 9.26 -0.76
C GLY A 147 -24.93 9.48 0.15
N ARG A 148 -24.56 8.50 0.99
CA ARG A 148 -23.36 8.54 1.83
C ARG A 148 -22.18 7.90 1.09
N PHE A 149 -21.03 8.57 1.06
CA PHE A 149 -19.79 7.94 0.59
C PHE A 149 -19.24 6.99 1.66
N VAL A 150 -19.17 5.71 1.33
CA VAL A 150 -18.61 4.65 2.17
C VAL A 150 -17.19 4.37 1.70
N ARG A 151 -16.21 4.75 2.52
CA ARG A 151 -14.79 4.62 2.19
C ARG A 151 -14.36 3.15 2.20
N ASN A 152 -13.55 2.78 1.23
CA ASN A 152 -12.79 1.54 1.23
C ASN A 152 -11.39 1.81 1.82
N ILE A 153 -11.23 1.61 3.11
CA ILE A 153 -9.97 1.88 3.82
C ILE A 153 -9.00 0.74 3.53
N HIS A 154 -7.95 1.01 2.75
CA HIS A 154 -6.97 -0.02 2.42
C HIS A 154 -5.58 0.55 2.17
N ALA A 155 -4.57 -0.30 2.31
CA ALA A 155 -3.20 0.03 2.00
C ALA A 155 -2.56 -1.04 1.12
N HIS A 156 -1.77 -0.61 0.15
CA HIS A 156 -0.89 -1.46 -0.63
C HIS A 156 0.46 -1.50 0.07
N ALA A 157 0.84 -2.65 0.60
CA ALA A 157 2.20 -2.90 1.09
C ALA A 157 2.97 -3.68 0.03
N PHE A 158 4.09 -3.10 -0.41
CA PHE A 158 4.86 -3.61 -1.52
C PHE A 158 6.17 -4.20 -1.05
N PHE A 159 6.49 -5.37 -1.58
CA PHE A 159 7.72 -6.08 -1.27
C PHE A 159 8.47 -6.50 -2.53
N LEU A 160 9.78 -6.36 -2.52
CA LEU A 160 10.65 -7.10 -3.42
C LEU A 160 10.68 -8.56 -2.96
N THR A 161 10.48 -9.50 -3.88
CA THR A 161 10.47 -10.94 -3.57
C THR A 161 11.84 -11.52 -3.22
N MET A 162 12.90 -10.73 -3.43
CA MET A 162 14.28 -11.09 -3.17
C MET A 162 14.76 -10.40 -1.90
N THR A 163 15.54 -11.13 -1.09
CA THR A 163 16.21 -10.58 0.09
C THR A 163 17.41 -9.73 -0.32
N LEU A 164 17.66 -8.68 0.46
CA LEU A 164 18.74 -7.70 0.26
C LEU A 164 19.69 -7.67 1.45
#